data_AF-A0A2W1D0R5-F1
#
_entry.id   AF-A0A2W1D0R5-F1
#
_cell.length_a   1.000
_cell.length_b   1.000
_cell.length_c   1.000
_cell.angle_alpha   90.00
_cell.angle_beta   90.00
_cell.angle_gamma   90.00
#
_symmetry.space_group_name_H-M   'P 1'
#
loop_
_entity.id
_entity.type
_entity.pdbx_description
1 polymer ?
#
loop_
_entity_poly.entity_id
_entity_poly.type
_entity_poly.pdbx_seq_one_letter_code
_entity_poly.pdbx_strand_id
1 'polypeptide(L)'
;MTNSTAAKTEQERLHDKCVNITREGRKIGVRLEALEAQIKKLRLKGKLIKAKSRLSEDDATNTFLSYAKKKCLELCDNVQKAFPREIRDIIYGHITCRDDADMPDWPKWGNPEIIEESYFRTQSETQLRKPNGTHEKDHWWDPDFVGADMVREIGENYYRSSYFQFGGTFDIIPRFRATDQWNLAFTPVLLVSKVGIEIKCKQYYTELIVTHNWGDIIEEYKELRGKELTQAKAKLLVKLEFLFGFRPGTDITIVVNSVPEEKVPSTLTEQEWMCENPIKLIFPVLRRLKDSGCRVRAVLENYPEGPYSDWAPFVSQWNPVSFEAFKKAISEHTSNEELKVLQYEIDREGSDNFDISDRSDAGII
;
A
#
# COMPACT_ATOMS: atom_id res chain seq x y z
N MET A 1 47.41 -3.40 94.34
CA MET A 1 46.17 -2.65 94.07
C MET A 1 45.30 -3.52 93.16
N THR A 2 44.41 -4.30 93.77
CA THR A 2 43.53 -5.27 93.12
C THR A 2 42.21 -4.58 92.77
N ASN A 3 42.00 -4.28 91.48
CA ASN A 3 40.74 -3.72 91.00
C ASN A 3 39.65 -4.80 91.05
N SER A 4 38.87 -4.78 92.13
CA SER A 4 37.65 -5.58 92.27
C SER A 4 36.54 -4.97 91.41
N THR A 5 36.33 -5.52 90.22
CA THR A 5 35.15 -5.22 89.39
C THR A 5 33.95 -5.99 89.93
N ALA A 6 33.06 -5.28 90.62
CA ALA A 6 31.75 -5.80 90.99
C ALA A 6 30.98 -6.25 89.72
N ALA A 7 30.47 -7.49 89.74
CA ALA A 7 29.72 -8.03 88.61
C ALA A 7 28.40 -7.27 88.44
N LYS A 8 28.23 -6.56 87.31
CA LYS A 8 26.97 -5.92 86.92
C LYS A 8 25.82 -6.92 86.97
N THR A 9 24.65 -6.47 87.44
CA THR A 9 23.43 -7.28 87.44
C THR A 9 22.94 -7.50 86.01
N GLU A 10 22.27 -8.63 85.73
CA GLU A 10 21.76 -8.95 84.39
C GLU A 10 20.85 -7.85 83.81
N GLN A 11 20.10 -7.18 84.68
CA GLN A 11 19.25 -6.04 84.34
C GLN A 11 20.05 -4.85 83.77
N GLU A 12 21.22 -4.54 84.33
CA GLU A 12 22.10 -3.46 83.82
C GLU A 12 22.70 -3.82 82.46
N ARG A 13 23.05 -5.09 82.24
CA ARG A 13 23.53 -5.57 80.93
C ARG A 13 22.46 -5.43 79.85
N LEU A 14 21.22 -5.81 80.16
CA LEU A 14 20.09 -5.67 79.23
C LEU A 14 19.78 -4.19 78.95
N HIS A 15 19.80 -3.33 79.97
CA HIS A 15 19.63 -1.89 79.78
C HIS A 15 20.72 -1.29 78.87
N ASP A 16 22.00 -1.58 79.14
CA ASP A 16 23.12 -1.11 78.30
C ASP A 16 22.99 -1.61 76.85
N LYS A 17 22.53 -2.85 76.65
CA LYS A 17 22.23 -3.41 75.32
C LYS A 17 21.10 -2.65 74.63
N CYS A 18 19.99 -2.38 75.32
CA CYS A 18 18.88 -1.60 74.78
C CYS A 18 19.29 -0.16 74.40
N VAL A 19 20.09 0.51 75.24
CA VAL A 19 20.62 1.85 74.96
C VAL A 19 21.52 1.83 73.73
N ASN A 20 22.41 0.84 73.61
CA ASN A 20 23.28 0.70 72.45
C ASN A 20 22.50 0.41 71.17
N ILE A 21 21.51 -0.50 71.21
CA ILE A 21 20.64 -0.79 70.06
C ILE A 21 19.87 0.48 69.64
N THR A 22 19.31 1.23 70.59
CA THR A 22 18.59 2.48 70.29
C THR A 22 19.51 3.53 69.67
N ARG A 23 20.76 3.64 70.18
CA ARG A 23 21.77 4.55 69.64
C ARG A 23 22.19 4.16 68.23
N GLU A 24 22.44 2.88 67.96
CA GLU A 24 22.75 2.38 66.62
C GLU A 24 21.56 2.54 65.68
N GLY A 25 20.34 2.25 66.13
CA GLY A 25 19.11 2.51 65.38
C GLY A 25 18.98 3.98 64.96
N ARG A 26 19.28 4.93 65.87
CA ARG A 26 19.29 6.36 65.55
C ARG A 26 20.38 6.72 64.54
N LYS A 27 21.60 6.17 64.67
CA LYS A 27 22.69 6.38 63.69
C LYS A 27 22.31 5.85 62.30
N ILE A 28 21.67 4.69 62.23
CA ILE A 28 21.17 4.11 60.98
C ILE A 28 20.08 4.99 60.39
N GLY A 29 19.11 5.47 61.19
CA GLY A 29 18.05 6.37 60.75
C GLY A 29 18.59 7.65 60.10
N VAL A 30 19.56 8.31 60.75
CA VAL A 30 20.21 9.51 60.19
C VAL A 30 20.95 9.21 58.88
N ARG A 31 21.61 8.04 58.77
CA ARG A 31 22.26 7.62 57.52
C ARG A 31 21.25 7.33 56.42
N LEU A 32 20.10 6.74 56.74
CA LEU A 32 19.03 6.44 55.78
C LEU A 32 18.44 7.74 55.21
N GLU A 33 18.09 8.71 56.06
CA GLU A 33 17.60 10.03 55.62
C GLU A 33 18.62 10.75 54.73
N ALA A 34 19.92 10.68 55.07
CA ALA A 34 20.98 11.27 54.26
C ALA A 34 21.09 10.60 52.87
N LEU A 35 20.98 9.26 52.80
CA LEU A 35 20.97 8.51 51.54
C LEU A 35 19.73 8.84 50.70
N GLU A 36 18.55 8.94 51.32
CA GLU A 36 17.32 9.34 50.62
C GLU A 36 17.43 10.74 50.03
N ALA A 37 18.00 11.69 50.77
CA ALA A 37 18.28 13.04 50.27
C ALA A 37 19.27 13.01 49.09
N GLN A 38 20.30 12.17 49.15
CA GLN A 38 21.27 11.98 48.06
C GLN A 38 20.61 11.37 46.81
N ILE A 39 19.77 10.35 46.98
CA ILE A 39 18.98 9.74 45.89
C ILE A 39 18.08 10.79 45.24
N LYS A 40 17.37 11.59 46.04
CA LYS A 40 16.51 12.68 45.54
C LYS A 40 17.32 13.70 44.73
N LYS A 41 18.50 14.10 45.23
CA LYS A 41 19.41 15.03 44.53
C LYS A 41 19.92 14.46 43.21
N LEU A 42 20.30 13.17 43.18
CA LEU A 42 20.75 12.50 41.95
C LEU A 42 19.61 12.36 40.93
N ARG A 43 18.39 12.04 41.36
CA ARG A 43 17.20 12.01 40.47
C ARG A 43 16.93 13.37 39.83
N LEU A 44 17.03 14.46 40.59
CA LEU A 44 16.88 15.82 40.04
C LEU A 44 17.97 16.15 39.02
N LYS A 45 19.24 15.81 39.31
CA LYS A 45 20.34 15.97 38.34
C LYS A 45 20.12 15.14 37.07
N GLY A 46 19.66 13.90 37.19
CA GLY A 46 19.34 13.05 36.04
C GLY A 46 18.24 13.64 35.16
N LYS A 47 17.18 14.20 35.75
CA LYS A 47 16.14 14.92 35.01
C LYS A 47 16.69 16.14 34.27
N LEU A 48 17.56 16.93 34.92
CA LEU A 48 18.17 18.11 34.32
C LEU A 48 19.12 17.76 33.16
N ILE A 49 19.93 16.71 33.30
CA ILE A 49 20.80 16.22 32.22
C ILE A 49 19.96 15.71 31.05
N LYS A 50 18.90 14.93 31.30
CA LYS A 50 18.01 14.44 30.25
C LYS A 50 17.32 15.58 29.50
N ALA A 51 16.90 16.64 30.20
CA ALA A 51 16.34 17.83 29.58
C ALA A 51 17.39 18.56 28.71
N LYS A 52 18.62 18.71 29.21
CA LYS A 52 19.74 19.31 28.45
C LYS A 52 20.14 18.47 27.23
N SER A 53 20.12 17.14 27.34
CA SER A 53 20.39 16.22 26.22
C SER A 53 19.36 16.42 25.10
N ARG A 54 18.06 16.45 25.46
CA ARG A 54 16.99 16.69 24.48
C ARG A 54 17.14 18.03 23.78
N LEU A 55 17.40 19.11 24.52
CA LEU A 55 17.65 20.42 23.91
C LEU A 55 18.86 20.40 22.97
N SER A 56 19.94 19.73 23.36
CA SER A 56 21.13 19.58 22.51
C SER A 56 20.87 18.72 21.28
N GLU A 57 20.03 17.68 21.39
CA GLU A 57 19.59 16.82 20.28
C GLU A 57 18.70 17.60 19.30
N ASP A 58 17.77 18.41 19.82
CA ASP A 58 16.91 19.29 19.02
C ASP A 58 17.75 20.35 18.28
N ASP A 59 18.70 21.00 18.95
CA ASP A 59 19.62 21.98 18.35
C ASP A 59 20.50 21.35 17.25
N ALA A 60 21.04 20.15 17.50
CA ALA A 60 21.81 19.41 16.51
C ALA A 60 20.95 19.05 15.30
N THR A 61 19.73 18.54 15.53
CA THR A 61 18.77 18.17 14.48
C THR A 61 18.42 19.39 13.62
N ASN A 62 18.12 20.53 14.24
CA ASN A 62 17.83 21.78 13.54
C ASN A 62 19.03 22.29 12.71
N THR A 63 20.24 22.14 13.25
CA THR A 63 21.48 22.52 12.55
C THR A 63 21.70 21.64 11.32
N PHE A 64 21.55 20.31 11.46
CA PHE A 64 21.65 19.38 10.34
C PHE A 64 20.57 19.63 9.30
N LEU A 65 19.33 19.90 9.72
CA LEU A 65 18.22 20.20 8.81
C LEU A 65 18.49 21.47 8.01
N SER A 66 19.01 22.52 8.66
CA SER A 66 19.37 23.79 7.99
C SER A 66 20.50 23.61 6.99
N TYR A 67 21.52 22.81 7.34
CA TYR A 67 22.60 22.44 6.43
C TYR A 67 22.07 21.64 5.23
N ALA A 68 21.22 20.64 5.47
CA ALA A 68 20.61 19.82 4.43
C ALA A 68 19.78 20.66 3.45
N LYS A 69 18.88 21.53 3.94
CA LYS A 69 18.10 22.47 3.11
C LYS A 69 19.00 23.26 2.18
N LYS A 70 20.04 23.91 2.73
CA LYS A 70 20.98 24.72 1.94
C LYS A 70 21.70 23.89 0.85
N LYS A 71 22.14 22.67 1.19
CA LYS A 71 22.87 21.82 0.25
C LYS A 71 21.98 21.20 -0.82
N CYS A 72 20.76 20.82 -0.47
CA CYS A 72 19.76 20.36 -1.43
C CYS A 72 19.42 21.49 -2.42
N LEU A 73 19.17 22.71 -1.94
CA LEU A 73 18.88 23.85 -2.82
C LEU A 73 20.04 24.13 -3.79
N GLU A 74 21.28 24.15 -3.29
CA GLU A 74 22.47 24.33 -4.13
C GLU A 74 22.56 23.24 -5.23
N LEU A 75 22.27 21.99 -4.89
CA LEU A 75 22.24 20.89 -5.86
C LEU A 75 21.11 21.06 -6.88
N CYS A 76 19.90 21.35 -6.42
CA CYS A 76 18.71 21.52 -7.26
C CYS A 76 18.87 22.68 -8.25
N ASP A 77 19.42 23.81 -7.80
CA ASP A 77 19.77 24.95 -8.65
C ASP A 77 20.79 24.56 -9.73
N ASN A 78 21.81 23.78 -9.36
CA ASN A 78 22.81 23.31 -10.31
C ASN A 78 22.20 22.36 -11.35
N VAL A 79 21.31 21.46 -10.94
CA VAL A 79 20.57 20.56 -11.85
C VAL A 79 19.72 21.37 -12.83
N GLN A 80 18.98 22.37 -12.35
CA GLN A 80 18.14 23.22 -13.21
C GLN A 80 18.94 24.03 -14.22
N LYS A 81 20.11 24.54 -13.83
CA LYS A 81 21.00 25.31 -14.72
C LYS A 81 21.77 24.44 -15.72
N ALA A 82 22.17 23.24 -15.31
CA ALA A 82 23.03 22.38 -16.11
C ALA A 82 22.26 21.55 -17.15
N PHE A 83 21.04 21.11 -16.83
CA PHE A 83 20.28 20.18 -17.66
C PHE A 83 19.06 20.83 -18.28
N PRO A 84 18.73 20.56 -19.56
CA PRO A 84 17.47 20.97 -20.17
C PRO A 84 16.28 20.20 -19.58
N ARG A 85 15.05 20.69 -19.80
CA ARG A 85 13.82 20.17 -19.17
C ARG A 85 13.64 18.67 -19.37
N GLU A 86 13.93 18.16 -20.55
CA GLU A 86 13.75 16.75 -20.92
C GLU A 86 14.64 15.82 -20.09
N ILE A 87 15.89 16.23 -19.83
CA ILE A 87 16.81 15.47 -18.98
C ILE A 87 16.36 15.55 -17.51
N ARG A 88 15.85 16.70 -17.08
CA ARG A 88 15.28 16.84 -15.73
C ARG A 88 14.07 15.94 -15.52
N ASP A 89 13.19 15.81 -16.51
CA ASP A 89 12.03 14.90 -16.44
C ASP A 89 12.45 13.44 -16.28
N ILE A 90 13.54 13.01 -16.93
CA ILE A 90 14.13 11.67 -16.70
C ILE A 90 14.59 11.54 -15.25
N ILE A 91 15.32 12.53 -14.71
CA ILE A 91 15.76 12.54 -13.30
C ILE A 91 14.54 12.47 -12.37
N TYR A 92 13.52 13.29 -12.60
CA TYR A 92 12.29 13.30 -11.79
C TYR A 92 11.54 11.97 -11.86
N GLY A 93 11.54 11.28 -13.00
CA GLY A 93 11.00 9.93 -13.15
C GLY A 93 11.73 8.86 -12.32
N HIS A 94 12.97 9.10 -11.91
CA HIS A 94 13.68 8.23 -10.97
C HIS A 94 13.38 8.53 -9.49
N ILE A 95 12.90 9.74 -9.19
CA ILE A 95 12.56 10.20 -7.83
C ILE A 95 11.10 9.87 -7.54
N THR A 96 10.21 10.32 -8.42
CA THR A 96 8.77 10.09 -8.38
C THR A 96 8.38 8.73 -8.98
N CYS A 97 7.10 8.35 -8.86
CA CYS A 97 6.57 7.00 -9.13
C CYS A 97 7.11 6.40 -10.42
N ARG A 98 8.03 5.44 -10.25
CA ARG A 98 8.57 4.59 -11.31
C ARG A 98 7.59 3.47 -11.68
N ASP A 99 6.77 3.07 -10.72
CA ASP A 99 5.81 1.98 -10.77
C ASP A 99 4.52 2.44 -10.07
N ASP A 100 3.39 1.98 -10.64
CA ASP A 100 1.98 2.24 -10.34
C ASP A 100 1.67 3.00 -9.02
N ALA A 101 1.02 4.15 -9.14
CA ALA A 101 0.43 4.87 -8.01
C ALA A 101 -0.91 4.24 -7.67
N ASP A 102 -0.88 3.24 -6.79
CA ASP A 102 -2.07 2.64 -6.22
C ASP A 102 -2.85 3.70 -5.43
N MET A 103 -4.05 4.02 -5.94
CA MET A 103 -5.01 4.80 -5.19
C MET A 103 -5.68 3.85 -4.20
N PRO A 104 -5.62 4.15 -2.90
CA PRO A 104 -6.04 3.23 -1.85
C PRO A 104 -7.49 2.79 -2.05
N ASP A 105 -7.64 1.50 -2.29
CA ASP A 105 -8.85 0.84 -2.77
C ASP A 105 -9.96 0.76 -1.69
N TRP A 106 -9.55 0.57 -0.44
CA TRP A 106 -10.39 0.49 0.77
C TRP A 106 -9.42 0.43 1.97
N PRO A 107 -9.82 0.70 3.23
CA PRO A 107 -8.93 0.49 4.36
C PRO A 107 -8.78 -1.03 4.46
N LYS A 108 -7.55 -1.53 4.30
CA LYS A 108 -7.21 -2.93 4.55
C LYS A 108 -7.60 -3.41 5.97
N TRP A 109 -8.12 -2.51 6.82
CA TRP A 109 -8.41 -2.70 8.25
C TRP A 109 -9.77 -2.13 8.73
N GLY A 110 -10.75 -1.95 7.85
CA GLY A 110 -12.16 -1.84 8.29
C GLY A 110 -12.62 -0.53 8.95
N ASN A 111 -11.88 0.58 8.84
CA ASN A 111 -12.38 1.90 9.23
C ASN A 111 -12.62 2.81 7.99
N PRO A 112 -13.86 2.96 7.52
CA PRO A 112 -14.21 3.74 6.33
C PRO A 112 -13.83 5.22 6.41
N GLU A 113 -13.76 5.80 7.61
CA GLU A 113 -13.48 7.23 7.80
C GLU A 113 -12.00 7.59 7.50
N ILE A 114 -11.10 6.61 7.39
CA ILE A 114 -9.67 6.83 7.14
C ILE A 114 -9.33 6.83 5.63
N ILE A 115 -10.25 6.42 4.74
CA ILE A 115 -9.96 6.07 3.33
C ILE A 115 -9.76 7.29 2.44
N GLU A 116 -10.78 8.16 2.33
CA GLU A 116 -10.81 9.29 1.37
C GLU A 116 -9.73 10.34 1.65
N GLU A 117 -9.12 10.23 2.81
CA GLU A 117 -8.16 11.17 3.34
C GLU A 117 -6.73 10.70 3.15
N SER A 118 -6.50 9.43 2.82
CA SER A 118 -5.14 8.88 2.74
C SER A 118 -4.32 9.44 1.58
N TYR A 119 -4.89 9.56 0.37
CA TYR A 119 -4.23 10.27 -0.73
C TYR A 119 -4.18 11.77 -0.41
N PHE A 120 -5.32 12.46 -0.30
CA PHE A 120 -5.37 13.93 -0.14
C PHE A 120 -4.79 14.53 1.15
N ARG A 121 -4.45 13.72 2.16
CA ARG A 121 -3.75 14.20 3.36
C ARG A 121 -2.30 13.78 3.44
N THR A 122 -1.84 12.87 2.57
CA THR A 122 -0.43 12.52 2.59
C THR A 122 0.43 13.71 2.17
N GLN A 123 1.51 13.95 2.91
CA GLN A 123 2.59 14.85 2.51
C GLN A 123 3.77 14.07 1.92
N SER A 124 3.60 12.76 1.72
CA SER A 124 4.64 11.84 1.28
C SER A 124 4.08 10.86 0.25
N GLU A 125 4.69 10.86 -0.91
CA GLU A 125 4.47 9.86 -1.95
C GLU A 125 4.93 8.48 -1.49
N THR A 126 6.01 8.38 -0.70
CA THR A 126 6.48 7.13 -0.11
C THR A 126 5.40 6.49 0.78
N GLN A 127 4.59 7.29 1.48
CA GLN A 127 3.43 6.77 2.24
C GLN A 127 2.40 6.08 1.35
N LEU A 128 2.23 6.53 0.11
CA LEU A 128 1.33 5.88 -0.86
C LEU A 128 1.87 4.53 -1.32
N ARG A 129 3.20 4.40 -1.44
CA ARG A 129 3.83 3.15 -1.91
C ARG A 129 4.02 2.10 -0.81
N LYS A 130 4.32 2.53 0.42
CA LYS A 130 4.69 1.63 1.54
C LYS A 130 3.86 1.94 2.78
N PRO A 131 2.68 1.33 2.95
CA PRO A 131 1.79 1.59 4.07
C PRO A 131 2.40 1.35 5.47
N ASN A 132 3.43 0.48 5.56
CA ASN A 132 3.97 -0.01 6.82
C ASN A 132 5.45 0.40 7.09
N GLY A 133 6.00 1.35 6.33
CA GLY A 133 7.41 1.76 6.45
C GLY A 133 7.63 2.81 7.55
N THR A 134 8.82 2.85 8.16
CA THR A 134 9.28 4.03 8.89
C THR A 134 9.36 5.19 7.90
N HIS A 135 8.46 6.16 8.03
CA HIS A 135 8.29 7.21 7.03
C HIS A 135 9.35 8.30 7.22
N GLU A 136 10.33 8.33 6.32
CA GLU A 136 11.13 9.52 6.11
C GLU A 136 10.29 10.53 5.31
N LYS A 137 10.44 11.83 5.60
CA LYS A 137 9.74 12.88 4.84
C LYS A 137 10.34 12.93 3.44
N ASP A 138 9.47 12.94 2.44
CA ASP A 138 9.88 13.11 1.05
C ASP A 138 10.27 14.57 0.80
N HIS A 139 11.51 14.92 1.13
CA HIS A 139 12.02 16.28 1.05
C HIS A 139 11.96 16.89 -0.36
N TRP A 140 11.80 16.08 -1.41
CA TRP A 140 11.60 16.58 -2.78
C TRP A 140 10.23 17.23 -3.02
N TRP A 141 9.27 17.06 -2.12
CA TRP A 141 7.99 17.80 -2.13
C TRP A 141 8.05 19.09 -1.30
N ASP A 142 9.14 19.34 -0.57
CA ASP A 142 9.30 20.52 0.27
C ASP A 142 10.08 21.62 -0.48
N PRO A 143 9.45 22.77 -0.78
CA PRO A 143 10.12 23.86 -1.50
C PRO A 143 11.31 24.45 -0.74
N ASP A 144 11.39 24.28 0.59
CA ASP A 144 12.56 24.71 1.38
C ASP A 144 13.82 23.88 1.08
N PHE A 145 13.67 22.70 0.49
CA PHE A 145 14.78 21.81 0.14
C PHE A 145 15.16 21.87 -1.33
N VAL A 146 14.19 21.96 -2.23
CA VAL A 146 14.46 21.86 -3.68
C VAL A 146 14.12 23.13 -4.46
N GLY A 147 13.43 24.09 -3.85
CA GLY A 147 12.99 25.33 -4.50
C GLY A 147 11.64 25.16 -5.19
N ALA A 148 10.86 26.25 -5.23
CA ALA A 148 9.49 26.23 -5.74
C ALA A 148 9.39 25.79 -7.22
N ASP A 149 10.34 26.21 -8.06
CA ASP A 149 10.36 25.82 -9.47
C ASP A 149 10.60 24.32 -9.65
N MET A 150 11.53 23.74 -8.88
CA MET A 150 11.80 22.31 -8.97
C MET A 150 10.63 21.49 -8.43
N VAL A 151 10.02 21.87 -7.29
CA VAL A 151 8.82 21.16 -6.77
C VAL A 151 7.71 21.16 -7.82
N ARG A 152 7.45 22.30 -8.47
CA ARG A 152 6.45 22.41 -9.53
C ARG A 152 6.81 21.50 -10.71
N GLU A 153 8.06 21.52 -11.15
CA GLU A 153 8.55 20.65 -12.22
C GLU A 153 8.40 19.16 -11.92
N ILE A 154 8.68 18.75 -10.68
CA ILE A 154 8.51 17.39 -10.14
C ILE A 154 7.03 17.02 -10.12
N GLY A 155 6.15 17.90 -9.61
CA GLY A 155 4.71 17.66 -9.55
C GLY A 155 4.06 17.50 -10.93
N GLU A 156 4.47 18.32 -11.91
CA GLU A 156 4.03 18.17 -13.29
C GLU A 156 4.47 16.83 -13.88
N ASN A 157 5.72 16.42 -13.64
CA ASN A 157 6.24 15.12 -14.08
C ASN A 157 5.48 13.98 -13.42
N TYR A 158 5.26 14.03 -12.09
CA TYR A 158 4.51 13.04 -11.33
C TYR A 158 3.13 12.75 -11.95
N TYR A 159 2.33 13.78 -12.26
CA TYR A 159 1.04 13.55 -12.90
C TYR A 159 1.16 13.02 -14.32
N ARG A 160 2.18 13.43 -15.09
CA ARG A 160 2.36 12.99 -16.48
C ARG A 160 2.88 11.56 -16.60
N SER A 161 3.79 11.14 -15.73
CA SER A 161 4.50 9.86 -15.87
C SER A 161 3.84 8.71 -15.10
N SER A 162 3.15 9.03 -13.99
CA SER A 162 2.56 8.00 -13.12
C SER A 162 1.36 7.32 -13.76
N TYR A 163 1.18 6.03 -13.42
CA TYR A 163 -0.04 5.29 -13.68
C TYR A 163 -0.89 5.28 -12.42
N PHE A 164 -2.05 5.95 -12.46
CA PHE A 164 -2.94 6.06 -11.29
C PHE A 164 -3.97 4.93 -11.32
N GLN A 165 -3.84 3.96 -10.42
CA GLN A 165 -4.71 2.80 -10.34
C GLN A 165 -5.79 2.98 -9.27
N PHE A 166 -7.05 3.13 -9.69
CA PHE A 166 -8.20 3.25 -8.81
C PHE A 166 -8.82 1.87 -8.54
N GLY A 167 -8.52 1.31 -7.38
CA GLY A 167 -9.13 0.06 -6.95
C GLY A 167 -10.53 0.30 -6.38
N GLY A 168 -11.55 -0.42 -6.87
CA GLY A 168 -12.87 -0.66 -6.26
C GLY A 168 -13.81 0.54 -5.98
N THR A 169 -13.27 1.71 -5.64
CA THR A 169 -13.97 2.93 -5.23
C THR A 169 -13.75 4.04 -6.26
N PHE A 170 -14.72 4.21 -7.14
CA PHE A 170 -14.70 5.24 -8.18
C PHE A 170 -14.89 6.66 -7.63
N ASP A 171 -15.35 6.78 -6.38
CA ASP A 171 -15.81 8.03 -5.79
C ASP A 171 -14.66 9.03 -5.54
N ILE A 172 -13.41 8.55 -5.54
CA ILE A 172 -12.22 9.39 -5.47
C ILE A 172 -11.87 10.07 -6.81
N ILE A 173 -12.31 9.52 -7.95
CA ILE A 173 -11.95 10.00 -9.29
C ILE A 173 -12.40 11.46 -9.51
N PRO A 174 -13.66 11.85 -9.21
CA PRO A 174 -14.08 13.25 -9.35
C PRO A 174 -13.21 14.22 -8.55
N ARG A 175 -12.84 13.87 -7.32
CA ARG A 175 -11.98 14.70 -6.46
C ARG A 175 -10.56 14.77 -7.02
N PHE A 176 -9.98 13.63 -7.41
CA PHE A 176 -8.66 13.54 -8.01
C PHE A 176 -8.52 14.40 -9.27
N ARG A 177 -9.55 14.42 -10.12
CA ARG A 177 -9.55 15.25 -11.33
C ARG A 177 -9.44 16.75 -11.04
N ALA A 178 -9.94 17.20 -9.90
CA ALA A 178 -10.09 18.61 -9.55
C ALA A 178 -9.10 19.11 -8.48
N THR A 179 -8.56 18.20 -7.66
CA THR A 179 -7.74 18.55 -6.49
C THR A 179 -6.29 18.19 -6.74
N ASP A 180 -5.43 19.20 -6.74
CA ASP A 180 -3.98 19.03 -6.71
C ASP A 180 -3.54 18.57 -5.31
N GLN A 181 -2.98 17.36 -5.24
CA GLN A 181 -2.47 16.75 -4.03
C GLN A 181 -1.44 17.64 -3.33
N TRP A 182 -0.59 18.27 -4.11
CA TRP A 182 0.60 18.97 -3.65
C TRP A 182 0.37 20.48 -3.52
N ASN A 183 -0.85 20.95 -3.83
CA ASN A 183 -1.23 22.36 -3.82
C ASN A 183 -0.27 23.25 -4.64
N LEU A 184 0.15 22.76 -5.80
CA LEU A 184 1.02 23.41 -6.78
C LEU A 184 0.23 24.09 -7.92
N ALA A 185 -1.09 24.26 -7.72
CA ALA A 185 -2.04 24.84 -8.66
C ALA A 185 -2.20 24.06 -9.97
N PHE A 186 -2.03 22.74 -9.95
CA PHE A 186 -2.35 21.88 -11.08
C PHE A 186 -3.83 21.54 -11.17
N THR A 187 -4.27 21.19 -12.38
CA THR A 187 -5.53 20.48 -12.60
C THR A 187 -5.16 19.08 -13.09
N PRO A 188 -5.11 18.06 -12.20
CA PRO A 188 -4.53 16.75 -12.53
C PRO A 188 -5.08 16.12 -13.81
N VAL A 189 -6.38 16.30 -14.06
CA VAL A 189 -7.06 15.76 -15.25
C VAL A 189 -6.45 16.21 -16.59
N LEU A 190 -5.76 17.35 -16.62
CA LEU A 190 -5.09 17.89 -17.81
C LEU A 190 -3.67 17.35 -18.01
N LEU A 191 -3.09 16.74 -16.98
CA LEU A 191 -1.71 16.25 -16.98
C LEU A 191 -1.65 14.73 -17.06
N VAL A 192 -2.58 14.04 -16.41
CA VAL A 192 -2.61 12.58 -16.30
C VAL A 192 -2.67 11.92 -17.67
N SER A 193 -1.71 11.02 -17.91
CA SER A 193 -1.59 10.29 -19.17
C SER A 193 -2.06 8.84 -19.07
N LYS A 194 -2.03 8.22 -17.88
CA LYS A 194 -2.40 6.82 -17.68
C LYS A 194 -3.25 6.63 -16.43
N VAL A 195 -4.37 5.94 -16.59
CA VAL A 195 -5.35 5.63 -15.53
C VAL A 195 -5.69 4.16 -15.59
N GLY A 196 -5.63 3.49 -14.44
CA GLY A 196 -6.14 2.13 -14.23
C GLY A 196 -7.40 2.19 -13.39
N ILE A 197 -8.41 1.38 -13.70
CA ILE A 197 -9.52 1.14 -12.79
C ILE A 197 -9.71 -0.35 -12.59
N GLU A 198 -10.06 -0.74 -11.38
CA GLU A 198 -10.35 -2.13 -11.05
C GLU A 198 -11.86 -2.34 -10.85
N ILE A 199 -12.42 -3.32 -11.55
CA ILE A 199 -13.80 -3.77 -11.39
C ILE A 199 -13.77 -5.16 -10.77
N LYS A 200 -14.11 -5.23 -9.48
CA LYS A 200 -14.27 -6.50 -8.76
C LYS A 200 -15.64 -7.09 -9.08
N CYS A 201 -15.68 -8.15 -9.88
CA CYS A 201 -16.93 -8.73 -10.39
C CYS A 201 -17.91 -9.12 -9.28
N LYS A 202 -17.39 -9.62 -8.15
CA LYS A 202 -18.19 -9.98 -6.97
C LYS A 202 -19.10 -8.85 -6.45
N GLN A 203 -18.72 -7.59 -6.64
CA GLN A 203 -19.52 -6.45 -6.19
C GLN A 203 -20.77 -6.20 -7.07
N TYR A 204 -20.78 -6.72 -8.30
CA TYR A 204 -21.77 -6.38 -9.32
C TYR A 204 -22.45 -7.59 -9.97
N TYR A 205 -22.01 -8.81 -9.65
CA TYR A 205 -22.39 -10.06 -10.35
C TYR A 205 -22.66 -11.26 -9.42
N THR A 206 -23.05 -11.05 -8.16
CA THR A 206 -23.38 -12.07 -7.14
C THR A 206 -24.57 -13.01 -7.46
N GLU A 207 -24.96 -13.16 -8.74
CA GLU A 207 -25.91 -14.18 -9.17
C GLU A 207 -25.35 -15.60 -9.10
N LEU A 208 -24.02 -15.75 -9.00
CA LEU A 208 -23.40 -17.06 -8.90
C LEU A 208 -23.46 -17.61 -7.46
N ILE A 209 -24.12 -18.77 -7.35
CA ILE A 209 -23.94 -19.79 -6.31
C ILE A 209 -24.61 -19.53 -4.94
N VAL A 210 -25.95 -19.55 -4.92
CA VAL A 210 -26.65 -20.24 -3.81
C VAL A 210 -26.92 -21.68 -4.25
N THR A 211 -25.91 -22.54 -4.13
CA THR A 211 -26.08 -23.99 -4.32
C THR A 211 -26.50 -24.71 -3.04
N HIS A 212 -27.06 -24.01 -2.05
CA HIS A 212 -27.55 -24.67 -0.84
C HIS A 212 -29.08 -24.72 -0.82
N ASN A 213 -29.53 -25.95 -0.64
CA ASN A 213 -30.87 -26.53 -0.67
C ASN A 213 -31.90 -25.83 0.23
N TRP A 214 -32.36 -24.62 -0.13
CA TRP A 214 -33.45 -23.93 0.58
C TRP A 214 -34.73 -23.98 -0.26
N GLY A 215 -35.36 -25.17 -0.32
CA GLY A 215 -36.40 -25.55 -1.28
C GLY A 215 -37.58 -24.60 -1.49
N ASP A 216 -37.95 -23.75 -0.52
CA ASP A 216 -39.18 -22.95 -0.60
C ASP A 216 -39.00 -21.43 -0.43
N ILE A 217 -37.76 -20.94 -0.21
CA ILE A 217 -37.46 -19.50 -0.04
C ILE A 217 -36.93 -18.87 -1.35
N ILE A 218 -36.86 -19.65 -2.44
CA ILE A 218 -36.06 -19.32 -3.63
C ILE A 218 -36.69 -18.27 -4.54
N GLU A 219 -38.03 -18.21 -4.71
CA GLU A 219 -38.62 -17.31 -5.70
C GLU A 219 -38.64 -15.85 -5.25
N GLU A 220 -39.06 -15.55 -4.02
CA GLU A 220 -39.05 -14.18 -3.49
C GLU A 220 -37.62 -13.61 -3.40
N TYR A 221 -36.64 -14.45 -3.03
CA TYR A 221 -35.23 -14.05 -3.01
C TYR A 221 -34.61 -13.88 -4.40
N LYS A 222 -35.13 -14.55 -5.44
CA LYS A 222 -34.68 -14.34 -6.83
C LYS A 222 -35.14 -12.99 -7.36
N GLU A 223 -36.39 -12.60 -7.10
CA GLU A 223 -36.89 -11.29 -7.55
C GLU A 223 -36.20 -10.11 -6.85
N LEU A 224 -36.02 -10.20 -5.53
CA LEU A 224 -35.31 -9.18 -4.77
C LEU A 224 -33.86 -9.03 -5.26
N ARG A 225 -33.15 -10.15 -5.48
CA ARG A 225 -31.78 -10.11 -6.02
C ARG A 225 -31.69 -9.62 -7.45
N GLY A 226 -32.64 -9.95 -8.32
CA GLY A 226 -32.68 -9.43 -9.68
C GLY A 226 -32.75 -7.89 -9.72
N LYS A 227 -33.54 -7.29 -8.81
CA LYS A 227 -33.63 -5.82 -8.66
C LYS A 227 -32.33 -5.24 -8.12
N GLU A 228 -31.77 -5.82 -7.06
CA GLU A 228 -30.49 -5.36 -6.47
C GLU A 228 -29.34 -5.42 -7.48
N LEU A 229 -29.25 -6.50 -8.26
CA LEU A 229 -28.23 -6.67 -9.29
C LEU A 229 -28.39 -5.65 -10.41
N THR A 230 -29.62 -5.45 -10.90
CA THR A 230 -29.89 -4.45 -11.93
C THR A 230 -29.48 -3.07 -11.42
N GLN A 231 -29.75 -2.77 -10.16
CA GLN A 231 -29.30 -1.54 -9.51
C GLN A 231 -27.78 -1.47 -9.36
N ALA A 232 -27.09 -2.56 -9.03
CA ALA A 232 -25.63 -2.62 -8.92
C ALA A 232 -24.96 -2.38 -10.28
N LYS A 233 -25.46 -3.03 -11.35
CA LYS A 233 -25.01 -2.81 -12.73
C LYS A 233 -25.22 -1.37 -13.17
N ALA A 234 -26.38 -0.78 -12.86
CA ALA A 234 -26.63 0.64 -13.14
C ALA A 234 -25.68 1.57 -12.37
N LYS A 235 -25.43 1.28 -11.08
CA LYS A 235 -24.46 2.03 -10.26
C LYS A 235 -23.05 1.95 -10.84
N LEU A 236 -22.62 0.78 -11.32
CA LEU A 236 -21.33 0.62 -11.99
C LEU A 236 -21.23 1.52 -13.23
N LEU A 237 -22.25 1.51 -14.09
CA LEU A 237 -22.28 2.35 -15.29
C LEU A 237 -22.20 3.84 -14.94
N VAL A 238 -22.92 4.30 -13.91
CA VAL A 238 -22.85 5.68 -13.41
C VAL A 238 -21.44 6.00 -12.89
N LYS A 239 -20.82 5.08 -12.14
CA LYS A 239 -19.46 5.28 -11.61
C LYS A 239 -18.40 5.36 -12.72
N LEU A 240 -18.57 4.60 -13.80
CA LEU A 240 -17.70 4.69 -14.98
C LEU A 240 -17.81 6.05 -15.70
N GLU A 241 -18.90 6.81 -15.50
CA GLU A 241 -19.01 8.17 -16.05
C GLU A 241 -17.95 9.13 -15.48
N PHE A 242 -17.39 8.84 -14.29
CA PHE A 242 -16.34 9.67 -13.70
C PHE A 242 -15.06 9.72 -14.53
N LEU A 243 -14.87 8.77 -15.45
CA LEU A 243 -13.77 8.73 -16.40
C LEU A 243 -13.86 9.78 -17.52
N PHE A 244 -15.05 10.30 -17.85
CA PHE A 244 -15.27 11.20 -19.00
C PHE A 244 -14.71 12.62 -18.85
N GLY A 245 -13.91 12.90 -17.82
CA GLY A 245 -13.20 14.17 -17.74
C GLY A 245 -11.74 14.11 -18.10
N PHE A 246 -11.14 12.93 -18.17
CA PHE A 246 -9.75 12.81 -18.58
C PHE A 246 -9.58 13.36 -20.00
N ARG A 247 -8.44 13.99 -20.25
CA ARG A 247 -8.16 14.64 -21.52
C ARG A 247 -8.09 13.62 -22.67
N PRO A 248 -8.34 14.07 -23.92
CA PRO A 248 -8.03 13.25 -25.09
C PRO A 248 -6.56 12.78 -25.07
N GLY A 249 -6.34 11.54 -25.46
CA GLY A 249 -5.03 10.88 -25.43
C GLY A 249 -4.68 10.19 -24.11
N THR A 250 -5.49 10.30 -23.05
CA THR A 250 -5.28 9.52 -21.82
C THR A 250 -5.50 8.02 -22.09
N ASP A 251 -4.55 7.20 -21.64
CA ASP A 251 -4.59 5.76 -21.65
C ASP A 251 -5.39 5.27 -20.44
N ILE A 252 -6.56 4.66 -20.65
CA ILE A 252 -7.43 4.11 -19.60
C ILE A 252 -7.42 2.58 -19.71
N THR A 253 -6.96 1.92 -18.67
CA THR A 253 -6.99 0.45 -18.54
C THR A 253 -8.09 0.07 -17.56
N ILE A 254 -9.07 -0.73 -18.01
CA ILE A 254 -10.08 -1.33 -17.14
C ILE A 254 -9.65 -2.75 -16.81
N VAL A 255 -9.22 -2.97 -15.58
CA VAL A 255 -8.94 -4.30 -15.04
C VAL A 255 -10.25 -4.87 -14.50
N VAL A 256 -10.68 -6.00 -15.04
CA VAL A 256 -11.85 -6.72 -14.58
C VAL A 256 -11.35 -7.95 -13.86
N ASN A 257 -11.64 -8.01 -12.56
CA ASN A 257 -11.16 -9.05 -11.68
C ASN A 257 -12.29 -9.97 -11.26
N SER A 258 -12.13 -11.27 -11.54
CA SER A 258 -12.93 -12.29 -10.90
C SER A 258 -12.44 -12.47 -9.46
N VAL A 259 -13.38 -12.67 -8.54
CA VAL A 259 -13.03 -13.23 -7.22
C VAL A 259 -13.34 -14.71 -7.36
N PRO A 260 -12.35 -15.61 -7.19
CA PRO A 260 -12.58 -17.04 -7.31
C PRO A 260 -13.72 -17.43 -6.37
N GLU A 261 -14.78 -17.99 -6.93
CA GLU A 261 -15.69 -18.81 -6.15
C GLU A 261 -15.21 -20.25 -6.26
N GLU A 262 -15.46 -21.08 -5.24
CA GLU A 262 -14.94 -22.46 -5.09
C GLU A 262 -15.31 -23.43 -6.25
N LYS A 263 -15.94 -22.96 -7.34
CA LYS A 263 -16.57 -23.80 -8.36
C LYS A 263 -16.31 -23.42 -9.82
N VAL A 264 -15.46 -22.44 -10.15
CA VAL A 264 -15.17 -22.21 -11.58
C VAL A 264 -14.17 -23.26 -12.08
N PRO A 265 -14.45 -23.97 -13.18
CA PRO A 265 -13.62 -25.11 -13.61
C PRO A 265 -12.17 -24.76 -13.97
N SER A 266 -11.92 -23.55 -14.48
CA SER A 266 -10.59 -23.07 -14.85
C SER A 266 -10.51 -21.54 -14.94
N THR A 267 -9.29 -21.00 -14.87
CA THR A 267 -8.99 -19.57 -15.06
C THR A 267 -9.45 -19.05 -16.44
N LEU A 268 -9.36 -19.88 -17.47
CA LEU A 268 -9.81 -19.52 -18.83
C LEU A 268 -11.33 -19.41 -18.91
N THR A 269 -12.07 -20.33 -18.26
CA THR A 269 -13.52 -20.24 -18.15
C THR A 269 -13.96 -18.98 -17.38
N GLU A 270 -13.21 -18.55 -16.37
CA GLU A 270 -13.45 -17.27 -15.69
C GLU A 270 -13.28 -16.08 -16.63
N GLN A 271 -12.24 -16.06 -17.48
CA GLN A 271 -12.03 -14.99 -18.46
C GLN A 271 -13.14 -14.93 -19.50
N GLU A 272 -13.61 -16.08 -20.01
CA GLU A 272 -14.76 -16.14 -20.91
C GLU A 272 -16.05 -15.62 -20.24
N TRP A 273 -16.27 -15.99 -18.98
CA TRP A 273 -17.39 -15.47 -18.20
C TRP A 273 -17.30 -13.95 -18.01
N MET A 274 -16.10 -13.43 -17.71
CA MET A 274 -15.86 -11.98 -17.59
C MET A 274 -16.11 -11.26 -18.93
N CYS A 275 -15.76 -11.87 -20.05
CA CYS A 275 -16.09 -11.35 -21.37
C CYS A 275 -17.60 -11.20 -21.57
N GLU A 276 -18.36 -12.26 -21.30
CA GLU A 276 -19.80 -12.29 -21.57
C GLU A 276 -20.65 -11.47 -20.60
N ASN A 277 -20.12 -11.17 -19.41
CA ASN A 277 -20.87 -10.50 -18.35
C ASN A 277 -20.39 -9.05 -18.12
N PRO A 278 -19.34 -8.79 -17.31
CA PRO A 278 -18.88 -7.43 -17.03
C PRO A 278 -18.42 -6.68 -18.26
N ILE A 279 -17.64 -7.29 -19.16
CA ILE A 279 -17.17 -6.58 -20.36
C ILE A 279 -18.33 -6.20 -21.26
N LYS A 280 -19.23 -7.14 -21.55
CA LYS A 280 -20.42 -6.87 -22.37
C LYS A 280 -21.24 -5.72 -21.84
N LEU A 281 -21.44 -5.64 -20.51
CA LEU A 281 -22.14 -4.54 -19.86
C LEU A 281 -21.45 -3.20 -20.08
N ILE A 282 -20.13 -3.13 -19.87
CA ILE A 282 -19.38 -1.87 -19.90
C ILE A 282 -18.88 -1.48 -21.29
N PHE A 283 -18.97 -2.36 -22.29
CA PHE A 283 -18.48 -2.11 -23.65
C PHE A 283 -19.03 -0.83 -24.29
N PRO A 284 -20.32 -0.46 -24.12
CA PRO A 284 -20.83 0.83 -24.60
C PRO A 284 -20.10 2.03 -23.98
N VAL A 285 -19.66 1.92 -22.72
CA VAL A 285 -18.87 2.96 -22.04
C VAL A 285 -17.46 3.04 -22.63
N LEU A 286 -16.81 1.89 -22.85
CA LEU A 286 -15.50 1.83 -23.52
C LEU A 286 -15.53 2.55 -24.88
N ARG A 287 -16.56 2.30 -25.68
CA ARG A 287 -16.72 2.95 -26.98
C ARG A 287 -16.87 4.47 -26.84
N ARG A 288 -17.71 4.95 -25.92
CA ARG A 288 -17.86 6.39 -25.69
C ARG A 288 -16.57 7.05 -25.19
N LEU A 289 -15.78 6.39 -24.35
CA LEU A 289 -14.47 6.88 -23.91
C LEU A 289 -13.47 6.96 -25.08
N LYS A 290 -13.50 5.98 -25.98
CA LYS A 290 -12.75 6.04 -27.24
C LYS A 290 -13.20 7.23 -28.10
N ASP A 291 -14.52 7.43 -28.21
CA ASP A 291 -15.10 8.54 -29.00
C ASP A 291 -14.77 9.92 -28.39
N SER A 292 -14.54 10.00 -27.08
CA SER A 292 -14.02 11.21 -26.41
C SER A 292 -12.51 11.41 -26.59
N GLY A 293 -11.84 10.55 -27.37
CA GLY A 293 -10.42 10.65 -27.68
C GLY A 293 -9.50 9.95 -26.70
N CYS A 294 -10.01 9.20 -25.72
CA CYS A 294 -9.17 8.38 -24.84
C CYS A 294 -8.71 7.10 -25.57
N ARG A 295 -7.58 6.54 -25.12
CA ARG A 295 -7.14 5.20 -25.53
C ARG A 295 -7.57 4.23 -24.45
N VAL A 296 -8.51 3.33 -24.74
CA VAL A 296 -9.06 2.41 -23.75
C VAL A 296 -8.69 0.96 -24.03
N ARG A 297 -8.43 0.17 -23.01
CA ARG A 297 -8.30 -1.30 -23.11
C ARG A 297 -8.90 -1.97 -21.88
N ALA A 298 -9.20 -3.25 -22.00
CA ALA A 298 -9.59 -4.05 -20.85
C ALA A 298 -8.56 -5.15 -20.59
N VAL A 299 -8.37 -5.47 -19.31
CA VAL A 299 -7.55 -6.58 -18.83
C VAL A 299 -8.48 -7.50 -18.04
N LEU A 300 -8.45 -8.78 -18.35
CA LEU A 300 -9.16 -9.80 -17.59
C LEU A 300 -8.15 -10.54 -16.74
N GLU A 301 -8.14 -10.21 -15.47
CA GLU A 301 -7.22 -10.76 -14.50
C GLU A 301 -8.00 -11.61 -13.50
N ASN A 302 -7.42 -12.74 -13.14
CA ASN A 302 -7.91 -13.60 -12.08
C ASN A 302 -6.86 -13.53 -10.98
N TYR A 303 -7.29 -13.53 -9.73
CA TYR A 303 -6.40 -13.70 -8.59
C TYR A 303 -6.39 -15.17 -8.20
N PRO A 304 -5.53 -16.02 -8.79
CA PRO A 304 -5.38 -17.38 -8.30
C PRO A 304 -4.74 -17.30 -6.91
N GLU A 305 -5.54 -17.53 -5.86
CA GLU A 305 -5.01 -17.93 -4.56
C GLU A 305 -4.50 -19.36 -4.68
N GLY A 306 -3.27 -19.56 -5.16
CA GLY A 306 -2.68 -20.89 -5.20
C GLY A 306 -1.44 -21.06 -6.09
N PRO A 307 -0.74 -22.20 -5.97
CA PRO A 307 0.49 -22.51 -6.70
C PRO A 307 0.30 -22.78 -8.21
N TYR A 308 -0.93 -22.68 -8.73
CA TYR A 308 -1.27 -22.87 -10.15
C TYR A 308 -1.57 -21.53 -10.84
N SER A 309 -0.86 -20.46 -10.45
CA SER A 309 -1.08 -19.10 -10.92
C SER A 309 -0.54 -18.77 -12.31
N ASP A 310 -0.12 -19.77 -13.09
CA ASP A 310 0.72 -19.54 -14.27
C ASP A 310 -0.04 -19.01 -15.51
N TRP A 311 -1.35 -18.83 -15.40
CA TRP A 311 -2.16 -18.31 -16.49
C TRP A 311 -1.96 -16.80 -16.66
N ALA A 312 -1.57 -16.40 -17.86
CA ALA A 312 -1.43 -14.98 -18.20
C ALA A 312 -2.80 -14.27 -18.24
N PRO A 313 -2.92 -13.06 -17.68
CA PRO A 313 -4.13 -12.26 -17.83
C PRO A 313 -4.36 -11.94 -19.31
N PHE A 314 -5.61 -11.95 -19.75
CA PHE A 314 -5.92 -11.49 -21.10
C PHE A 314 -5.84 -9.97 -21.14
N VAL A 315 -5.09 -9.43 -22.09
CA VAL A 315 -4.96 -7.98 -22.33
C VAL A 315 -5.50 -7.66 -23.71
N SER A 316 -6.56 -6.86 -23.78
CA SER A 316 -7.12 -6.46 -25.07
C SER A 316 -6.21 -5.51 -25.82
N GLN A 317 -6.37 -5.48 -27.15
CA GLN A 317 -5.84 -4.37 -27.94
C GLN A 317 -6.45 -3.03 -27.48
N TRP A 318 -5.73 -1.95 -27.73
CA TRP A 318 -6.25 -0.59 -27.53
C TRP A 318 -7.43 -0.32 -28.46
N ASN A 319 -8.47 0.32 -27.92
CA ASN A 319 -9.64 0.80 -28.63
C ASN A 319 -10.37 -0.28 -29.44
N PRO A 320 -10.79 -1.39 -28.80
CA PRO A 320 -11.43 -2.52 -29.49
C PRO A 320 -12.59 -2.04 -30.36
N VAL A 321 -12.67 -2.58 -31.59
CA VAL A 321 -13.59 -2.08 -32.62
C VAL A 321 -15.04 -2.43 -32.31
N SER A 322 -15.28 -3.64 -31.81
CA SER A 322 -16.59 -4.15 -31.44
C SER A 322 -16.47 -5.20 -30.34
N PHE A 323 -17.58 -5.49 -29.67
CA PHE A 323 -17.64 -6.54 -28.66
C PHE A 323 -17.32 -7.92 -29.26
N GLU A 324 -17.78 -8.19 -30.49
CA GLU A 324 -17.48 -9.45 -31.19
C GLU A 324 -15.98 -9.61 -31.51
N ALA A 325 -15.30 -8.52 -31.90
CA ALA A 325 -13.86 -8.55 -32.12
C ALA A 325 -13.10 -8.80 -30.80
N PHE A 326 -13.58 -8.21 -29.70
CA PHE A 326 -13.04 -8.44 -28.37
C PHE A 326 -13.22 -9.90 -27.92
N LYS A 327 -14.44 -10.43 -28.05
CA LYS A 327 -14.77 -11.82 -27.74
C LYS A 327 -13.92 -12.80 -28.54
N LYS A 328 -13.78 -12.56 -29.84
CA LYS A 328 -12.92 -13.38 -30.71
C LYS A 328 -11.46 -13.39 -30.22
N ALA A 329 -10.91 -12.24 -29.84
CA ALA A 329 -9.56 -12.14 -29.32
C ALA A 329 -9.37 -12.93 -28.02
N ILE A 330 -10.41 -13.01 -27.17
CA ILE A 330 -10.38 -13.85 -25.97
C ILE A 330 -10.39 -15.32 -26.33
N SER A 331 -11.27 -15.76 -27.24
CA SER A 331 -11.29 -17.16 -27.67
C SER A 331 -9.93 -17.58 -28.27
N GLU A 332 -9.28 -16.71 -29.04
CA GLU A 332 -7.93 -16.96 -29.56
C GLU A 332 -6.88 -17.04 -28.45
N HIS A 333 -6.96 -16.17 -27.43
CA HIS A 333 -6.10 -16.22 -26.25
C HIS A 333 -6.29 -17.53 -25.47
N THR A 334 -7.53 -17.89 -25.16
CA THR A 334 -7.90 -19.14 -24.49
C THR A 334 -7.30 -20.35 -25.21
N SER A 335 -7.52 -20.48 -26.51
CA SER A 335 -6.98 -21.60 -27.29
C SER A 335 -5.44 -21.64 -27.29
N ASN A 336 -4.78 -20.48 -27.33
CA ASN A 336 -3.31 -20.43 -27.27
C ASN A 336 -2.77 -20.84 -25.90
N GLU A 337 -3.42 -20.43 -24.82
CA GLU A 337 -3.01 -20.79 -23.47
C GLU A 337 -3.28 -22.28 -23.18
N GLU A 338 -4.39 -22.85 -23.65
CA GLU A 338 -4.65 -24.31 -23.59
C GLU A 338 -3.56 -25.12 -24.29
N LEU A 339 -3.13 -24.68 -25.48
CA LEU A 339 -2.03 -25.32 -26.22
C LEU A 339 -0.70 -25.26 -25.46
N LYS A 340 -0.41 -24.15 -24.77
CA LYS A 340 0.80 -24.02 -23.94
C LYS A 340 0.79 -24.99 -22.77
N VAL A 341 -0.35 -25.16 -22.12
CA VAL A 341 -0.48 -26.13 -21.01
C VAL A 341 -0.32 -27.56 -21.49
N LEU A 342 -0.97 -27.92 -22.60
CA LEU A 342 -0.79 -29.25 -23.20
C LEU A 342 0.68 -29.51 -23.57
N GLN A 343 1.38 -28.52 -24.13
CA GLN A 343 2.80 -28.65 -24.45
C GLN A 343 3.65 -28.83 -23.19
N TYR A 344 3.38 -28.07 -22.13
CA TYR A 344 4.08 -28.19 -20.86
C TYR A 344 3.87 -29.56 -20.20
N GLU A 345 2.66 -30.12 -20.26
CA GLU A 345 2.37 -31.47 -19.76
C GLU A 345 3.14 -32.54 -20.53
N ILE A 346 3.21 -32.43 -21.86
CA ILE A 346 3.99 -33.32 -22.72
C ILE A 346 5.49 -33.23 -22.37
N ASP A 347 6.03 -32.02 -22.22
CA ASP A 347 7.44 -31.82 -21.90
C ASP A 347 7.79 -32.36 -20.51
N ARG A 348 6.86 -32.24 -19.54
CA ARG A 348 7.02 -32.78 -18.19
C ARG A 348 7.01 -34.31 -18.17
N GLU A 349 6.06 -34.95 -18.85
CA GLU A 349 6.02 -36.41 -18.98
C GLU A 349 7.25 -36.97 -19.73
N GLY A 350 7.81 -36.21 -20.66
CA GLY A 350 9.07 -36.54 -21.33
C GLY A 350 10.29 -36.49 -20.41
N SER A 351 10.31 -35.58 -19.43
CA SER A 351 11.43 -35.41 -18.49
C SER A 351 11.47 -36.47 -17.39
N ASP A 352 10.31 -36.91 -16.88
CA ASP A 352 10.24 -37.89 -15.79
C ASP A 352 10.67 -39.32 -16.22
N ASN A 353 10.66 -39.59 -17.52
CA ASN A 353 11.04 -40.90 -18.06
C ASN A 353 12.56 -41.11 -18.26
N PHE A 354 13.40 -40.09 -18.04
CA PHE A 354 14.84 -40.18 -18.33
C PHE A 354 15.75 -40.53 -17.13
N ASP A 355 15.23 -40.59 -15.90
CA ASP A 355 16.08 -40.68 -14.68
C ASP A 355 16.13 -42.07 -14.00
N ILE A 356 15.71 -43.14 -14.68
CA ILE A 356 15.63 -44.50 -14.10
C ILE A 356 16.84 -45.40 -14.48
N SER A 357 17.71 -44.99 -15.41
CA SER A 357 18.72 -45.92 -15.98
C SER A 357 20.17 -45.84 -15.46
N ASP A 358 20.52 -44.94 -14.53
CA ASP A 358 21.94 -44.70 -14.19
C ASP A 358 22.32 -44.88 -12.69
N ARG A 359 21.60 -45.75 -11.96
CA ARG A 359 21.92 -46.08 -10.55
C ARG A 359 22.38 -47.51 -10.26
N SER A 360 22.64 -48.32 -11.29
CA SER A 360 23.38 -49.58 -11.11
C SER A 360 24.87 -49.34 -11.38
N ASP A 361 25.70 -49.61 -10.37
CA ASP A 361 27.16 -49.77 -10.43
C ASP A 361 28.01 -48.60 -9.91
N ALA A 362 27.85 -48.28 -8.62
CA ALA A 362 28.96 -47.76 -7.83
C ALA A 362 28.95 -48.31 -6.40
N GLY A 363 29.67 -49.41 -6.17
CA GLY A 363 30.19 -49.74 -4.84
C GLY A 363 30.22 -51.22 -4.43
N ILE A 364 31.25 -51.95 -4.89
CA ILE A 364 31.94 -52.94 -4.04
C ILE A 364 33.45 -52.75 -4.26
N ILE A 365 34.14 -52.18 -3.27
CA ILE A 365 35.55 -52.45 -2.94
C ILE A 365 35.55 -52.99 -1.51
#